data_AF-A0A2V6AAA1-F1
#
_entry.id   AF-A0A2V6AAA1-F1
#
_cell.length_a   1.000
_cell.length_b   1.000
_cell.length_c   1.000
_cell.angle_alpha   90.00
_cell.angle_beta   90.00
_cell.angle_gamma   90.00
#
_symmetry.space_group_name_H-M   'P 1'
#
loop_
_entity.id
_entity.type
_entity.pdbx_description
1 polymer ?
#
loop_
_entity_poly.entity_id
_entity_poly.type
_entity_poly.pdbx_seq_one_letter_code
_entity_poly.pdbx_strand_id
1 'polypeptide(L)'
;MIRNLKLILTVTIFALSLAYSAWPQVGFSNLNEAWGPRYQPAPQVPSLTKHPFPHGAGPADRIRHWNEVAINASGLDHTPVVAGENRVFGEQFGPTRASRAMAIVHIAIFDAVNAINGRFQSYTGLRKVRADTSMECAIAQAACETLDALFPSQKTIFDQELANELSQTLNNHP
;
A
#
# COMPACT_ATOMS: atom_id res chain seq x y z
N MET A 1 -20.05 21.77 42.90
CA MET A 1 -19.08 20.69 42.58
C MET A 1 -19.17 20.18 41.12
N ILE A 2 -20.37 20.12 40.51
CA ILE A 2 -20.56 19.57 39.15
C ILE A 2 -20.13 20.53 38.00
N ARG A 3 -20.08 21.84 38.25
CA ARG A 3 -19.75 22.86 37.23
C ARG A 3 -18.26 22.93 36.87
N ASN A 4 -17.37 22.60 37.81
CA ASN A 4 -15.92 22.60 37.61
C ASN A 4 -15.43 21.31 36.93
N LEU A 5 -16.20 20.22 37.02
CA LEU A 5 -15.89 18.95 36.36
C LEU A 5 -16.09 19.03 34.85
N LYS A 6 -17.11 19.77 34.38
CA LYS A 6 -17.34 19.99 32.94
C LYS A 6 -16.29 20.89 32.28
N LEU A 7 -15.73 21.86 33.02
CA LEU A 7 -14.68 22.75 32.51
C LEU A 7 -13.31 22.05 32.40
N ILE A 8 -13.03 21.10 33.31
CA ILE A 8 -11.81 20.28 33.25
C ILE A 8 -11.89 19.25 32.10
N LEU A 9 -13.09 18.75 31.79
CA LEU A 9 -13.31 17.78 30.71
C LEU A 9 -13.17 18.40 29.30
N THR A 10 -13.46 19.69 29.12
CA THR A 10 -13.29 20.37 27.82
C THR A 10 -11.85 20.75 27.52
N VAL A 11 -11.01 20.99 28.53
CA VAL A 11 -9.58 21.32 28.33
C VAL A 11 -8.75 20.08 27.97
N THR A 12 -9.10 18.90 28.48
CA THR A 12 -8.44 17.64 28.08
C THR A 12 -8.75 17.22 26.64
N ILE A 13 -9.91 17.59 26.10
CA ILE A 13 -10.26 17.31 24.69
C ILE A 13 -9.52 18.26 23.74
N PHE A 14 -9.19 19.48 24.17
CA PHE A 14 -8.42 20.44 23.36
C PHE A 14 -6.90 20.20 23.40
N ALA A 15 -6.39 19.52 24.44
CA ALA A 15 -4.99 19.12 24.52
C ALA A 15 -4.67 17.83 23.74
N LEU A 16 -5.69 17.05 23.34
CA LEU A 16 -5.51 15.82 22.56
C LEU A 16 -5.56 16.02 21.04
N SER A 17 -5.93 17.22 20.56
CA SER A 17 -5.94 17.58 19.13
C SER A 17 -4.61 18.20 18.65
N LEU A 18 -3.59 18.23 19.50
CA LEU A 18 -2.23 18.71 19.20
C LEU A 18 -1.19 17.59 19.16
N ALA A 19 -1.61 16.33 18.99
CA ALA A 19 -0.81 15.40 18.21
C ALA A 19 -0.93 15.83 16.74
N TYR A 20 -0.24 16.92 16.39
CA TYR A 20 0.22 17.09 15.02
C TYR A 20 0.83 15.74 14.66
N SER A 21 0.25 15.07 13.67
CA SER A 21 0.96 14.02 12.97
C SER A 21 2.24 14.69 12.48
N ALA A 22 3.31 14.55 13.25
CA ALA A 22 4.65 14.68 12.73
C ALA A 22 4.72 13.50 11.77
N TRP A 23 4.35 13.72 10.51
CA TRP A 23 4.76 12.83 9.44
C TRP A 23 6.29 13.00 9.47
N PRO A 24 7.08 12.02 9.95
CA PRO A 24 8.48 12.06 9.60
C PRO A 24 8.49 12.14 8.08
N GLN A 25 9.07 13.18 7.51
CA GLN A 25 9.22 13.23 6.07
C GLN A 25 10.26 12.16 5.74
N VAL A 26 9.80 10.94 5.45
CA VAL A 26 10.64 9.74 5.23
C VAL A 26 11.16 9.67 3.78
N GLY A 27 11.09 10.79 3.06
CA GLY A 27 11.39 10.90 1.64
C GLY A 27 12.38 12.01 1.32
N PHE A 28 12.93 11.95 0.11
CA PHE A 28 13.95 12.85 -0.41
C PHE A 28 13.29 14.00 -1.18
N SER A 29 13.92 15.16 -1.18
CA SER A 29 13.46 16.33 -1.93
C SER A 29 13.81 16.23 -3.41
N ASN A 30 14.89 15.52 -3.76
CA ASN A 30 15.37 15.32 -5.13
C ASN A 30 16.40 14.18 -5.23
N LEU A 31 16.84 13.86 -6.46
CA LEU A 31 17.84 12.82 -6.72
C LEU A 31 19.20 13.06 -6.08
N ASN A 32 19.63 14.31 -5.94
CA ASN A 32 20.95 14.62 -5.37
C ASN A 32 20.96 14.35 -3.86
N GLU A 33 19.82 14.51 -3.18
CA GLU A 33 19.68 14.12 -1.78
C GLU A 33 19.72 12.59 -1.61
N ALA A 34 19.10 11.85 -2.55
CA ALA A 34 19.06 10.39 -2.52
C ALA A 34 20.39 9.71 -2.94
N TRP A 35 21.06 10.23 -3.97
CA TRP A 35 22.23 9.58 -4.61
C TRP A 35 23.52 10.41 -4.53
N GLY A 36 23.45 11.65 -4.03
CA GLY A 36 24.57 12.57 -3.97
C GLY A 36 24.73 13.45 -5.22
N PRO A 37 25.52 14.53 -5.11
CA PRO A 37 25.62 15.58 -6.14
C PRO A 37 26.34 15.14 -7.44
N ARG A 38 26.94 13.96 -7.45
CA ARG A 38 27.63 13.41 -8.63
C ARG A 38 26.74 12.51 -9.48
N TYR A 39 25.52 12.22 -9.02
CA TYR A 39 24.58 11.42 -9.77
C TYR A 39 23.99 12.24 -10.93
N GLN A 40 23.96 11.63 -12.12
CA GLN A 40 23.37 12.23 -13.31
C GLN A 40 22.30 11.26 -13.85
N PRO A 41 21.01 11.60 -13.76
CA PRO A 41 19.96 10.72 -14.26
C PRO A 41 20.05 10.60 -15.79
N ALA A 42 19.87 9.38 -16.29
CA ALA A 42 19.66 9.17 -17.72
C ALA A 42 18.33 9.84 -18.14
N PRO A 43 18.22 10.34 -19.39
CA PRO A 43 16.94 10.80 -19.92
C PRO A 43 15.88 9.70 -19.81
N GLN A 44 14.75 10.02 -19.18
CA GLN A 44 13.63 9.09 -19.09
C GLN A 44 13.00 8.95 -20.48
N VAL A 45 12.96 7.72 -21.01
CA VAL A 45 12.16 7.39 -22.18
C VAL A 45 10.77 7.02 -21.67
N PRO A 46 9.70 7.72 -22.10
CA PRO A 46 8.35 7.35 -21.70
C PRO A 46 8.06 5.89 -22.07
N SER A 47 7.68 5.06 -21.09
CA SER A 47 7.16 3.73 -21.38
C SER A 47 5.80 3.88 -22.07
N LEU A 48 5.76 3.64 -23.37
CA LEU A 48 4.56 3.80 -24.21
C LEU A 48 3.51 2.69 -24.00
N THR A 49 3.81 1.68 -23.18
CA THR A 49 2.97 0.51 -22.98
C THR A 49 2.71 0.29 -21.51
N LYS A 50 1.53 0.70 -21.02
CA LYS A 50 0.90 0.02 -19.89
C LYS A 50 0.61 -1.39 -20.41
N HIS A 51 1.37 -2.40 -20.00
CA HIS A 51 1.08 -3.77 -20.45
C HIS A 51 -0.27 -4.14 -19.84
N PRO A 52 -1.34 -4.28 -20.64
CA PRO A 52 -2.60 -4.78 -20.13
C PRO A 52 -2.36 -6.27 -19.97
N PHE A 53 -2.00 -6.74 -18.78
CA PHE A 53 -2.14 -8.16 -18.52
C PHE A 53 -3.65 -8.45 -18.56
N PRO A 54 -4.12 -9.34 -19.44
CA PRO A 54 -5.50 -9.79 -19.36
C PRO A 54 -5.62 -10.50 -18.02
N HIS A 55 -6.30 -9.87 -17.07
CA HIS A 55 -6.63 -10.52 -15.81
C HIS A 55 -7.62 -11.63 -16.16
N GLY A 56 -7.13 -12.88 -16.15
CA GLY A 56 -8.01 -14.03 -16.08
C GLY A 56 -8.85 -13.97 -14.80
N ALA A 57 -9.86 -14.82 -14.72
CA ALA A 57 -10.68 -14.93 -13.53
C ALA A 57 -10.01 -15.88 -12.53
N GLY A 58 -9.75 -15.40 -11.31
CA GLY A 58 -9.45 -16.24 -10.16
C GLY A 58 -8.25 -15.79 -9.32
N PRO A 59 -7.96 -16.52 -8.22
CA PRO A 59 -6.97 -16.11 -7.22
C PRO A 59 -5.54 -15.95 -7.75
N ALA A 60 -5.10 -16.80 -8.67
CA ALA A 60 -3.75 -16.72 -9.22
C ALA A 60 -3.52 -15.45 -10.06
N ASP A 61 -4.54 -15.01 -10.81
CA ASP A 61 -4.49 -13.78 -11.57
C ASP A 61 -4.54 -12.56 -10.67
N ARG A 62 -5.26 -12.62 -9.54
CA ARG A 62 -5.24 -11.57 -8.51
C ARG A 62 -3.86 -11.43 -7.88
N ILE A 63 -3.18 -12.53 -7.55
CA ILE A 63 -1.80 -12.48 -7.05
C ILE A 63 -0.86 -11.79 -8.06
N ARG A 64 -1.00 -12.09 -9.36
CA ARG A 64 -0.18 -11.45 -10.40
C ARG A 64 -0.48 -9.96 -10.53
N HIS A 65 -1.76 -9.57 -10.51
CA HIS A 65 -2.17 -8.17 -10.55
C HIS A 65 -1.58 -7.38 -9.38
N TRP A 66 -1.77 -7.84 -8.14
CA TRP A 66 -1.25 -7.13 -6.96
C TRP A 66 0.27 -7.14 -6.88
N ASN A 67 0.95 -8.16 -7.41
CA ASN A 67 2.39 -8.13 -7.60
C ASN A 67 2.81 -7.00 -8.57
N GLU A 68 2.10 -6.84 -9.68
CA GLU A 68 2.35 -5.75 -10.62
C GLU A 68 2.11 -4.38 -9.97
N VAL A 69 1.01 -4.20 -9.24
CA VAL A 69 0.73 -2.98 -8.48
C VAL A 69 1.86 -2.67 -7.49
N ALA A 70 2.35 -3.68 -6.75
CA ALA A 70 3.44 -3.52 -5.80
C ALA A 70 4.78 -3.13 -6.47
N ILE A 71 5.11 -3.75 -7.61
CA ILE A 71 6.32 -3.41 -8.38
C ILE A 71 6.21 -1.99 -8.96
N ASN A 72 5.05 -1.63 -9.49
CA ASN A 72 4.78 -0.28 -10.00
C ASN A 72 4.88 0.76 -8.88
N ALA A 73 4.35 0.45 -7.68
CA ALA A 73 4.45 1.33 -6.52
C ALA A 73 5.90 1.57 -6.11
N SER A 74 6.71 0.49 -6.08
CA SER A 74 8.15 0.60 -5.84
C SER A 74 8.85 1.40 -6.95
N GLY A 75 8.50 1.20 -8.22
CA GLY A 75 9.09 1.95 -9.34
C GLY A 75 8.78 3.45 -9.27
N LEU A 76 7.53 3.80 -8.95
CA LEU A 76 7.10 5.17 -8.75
C LEU A 76 7.78 5.82 -7.54
N ASP A 77 7.98 5.06 -6.47
CA ASP A 77 8.72 5.50 -5.27
C ASP A 77 10.20 5.80 -5.55
N HIS A 78 10.78 5.20 -6.60
CA HIS A 78 12.13 5.49 -7.08
C HIS A 78 12.18 6.62 -8.12
N THR A 79 11.03 7.23 -8.43
CA THR A 79 10.91 8.32 -9.39
C THR A 79 10.72 9.65 -8.66
N PRO A 80 11.58 10.66 -8.92
CA PRO A 80 11.43 11.98 -8.31
C PRO A 80 10.07 12.60 -8.62
N VAL A 81 9.57 13.37 -7.65
CA VAL A 81 8.31 14.11 -7.78
C VAL A 81 8.50 15.25 -8.79
N VAL A 82 7.58 15.38 -9.75
CA VAL A 82 7.55 16.52 -10.68
C VAL A 82 6.69 17.65 -10.13
N ALA A 83 6.86 18.87 -10.68
CA ALA A 83 6.07 20.01 -10.24
C ALA A 83 4.55 19.76 -10.41
N GLY A 84 3.79 19.97 -9.33
CA GLY A 84 2.33 19.78 -9.31
C GLY A 84 1.87 18.41 -8.78
N GLU A 85 2.78 17.49 -8.48
CA GLU A 85 2.46 16.24 -7.80
C GLU A 85 2.57 16.37 -6.28
N ASN A 86 1.68 15.68 -5.56
CA ASN A 86 1.65 15.65 -4.09
C ASN A 86 2.25 14.35 -3.50
N ARG A 87 3.03 13.60 -4.29
CA ARG A 87 3.69 12.37 -3.82
C ARG A 87 4.88 12.67 -2.92
N VAL A 88 5.26 11.70 -2.09
CA VAL A 88 6.52 11.69 -1.37
C VAL A 88 7.51 10.85 -2.16
N PHE A 89 8.69 11.40 -2.47
CA PHE A 89 9.74 10.64 -3.15
C PHE A 89 10.51 9.78 -2.13
N GLY A 90 10.37 8.46 -2.21
CA GLY A 90 11.27 7.54 -1.51
C GLY A 90 10.81 7.03 -0.14
N GLU A 91 9.52 6.74 0.00
CA GLU A 91 8.86 6.12 1.16
C GLU A 91 9.38 4.69 1.47
N GLN A 92 9.86 3.96 0.46
CA GLN A 92 10.55 2.67 0.57
C GLN A 92 11.79 2.60 -0.33
N PHE A 93 12.45 3.75 -0.53
CA PHE A 93 13.56 3.89 -1.46
C PHE A 93 14.75 2.99 -1.16
N GLY A 94 15.39 2.53 -2.23
CA GLY A 94 16.63 1.75 -2.18
C GLY A 94 16.37 0.26 -2.03
N PRO A 95 17.38 -0.57 -2.34
CA PRO A 95 17.21 -2.01 -2.49
C PRO A 95 16.68 -2.70 -1.22
N THR A 96 17.13 -2.27 -0.04
CA THR A 96 16.75 -2.89 1.23
C THR A 96 15.31 -2.60 1.63
N ARG A 97 14.87 -1.33 1.56
CA ARG A 97 13.50 -0.95 1.92
C ARG A 97 12.50 -1.47 0.90
N ALA A 98 12.82 -1.38 -0.38
CA ALA A 98 11.98 -1.94 -1.44
C ALA A 98 11.80 -3.46 -1.30
N SER A 99 12.88 -4.20 -1.07
CA SER A 99 12.81 -5.66 -0.84
C SER A 99 11.97 -6.00 0.39
N ARG A 100 12.14 -5.23 1.49
CA ARG A 100 11.32 -5.39 2.71
C ARG A 100 9.84 -5.10 2.45
N ALA A 101 9.53 -4.06 1.68
CA ALA A 101 8.17 -3.72 1.31
C ALA A 101 7.51 -4.86 0.52
N MET A 102 8.20 -5.42 -0.48
CA MET A 102 7.70 -6.57 -1.24
C MET A 102 7.46 -7.80 -0.35
N ALA A 103 8.36 -8.07 0.60
CA ALA A 103 8.18 -9.17 1.54
C ALA A 103 6.93 -8.99 2.42
N ILE A 104 6.67 -7.78 2.92
CA ILE A 104 5.49 -7.49 3.74
C ILE A 104 4.19 -7.72 2.97
N VAL A 105 4.11 -7.18 1.74
CA VAL A 105 2.93 -7.35 0.88
C VAL A 105 2.65 -8.84 0.62
N HIS A 106 3.68 -9.60 0.22
CA HIS A 106 3.51 -11.02 -0.10
C HIS A 106 3.25 -11.90 1.12
N ILE A 107 3.76 -11.54 2.31
CA ILE A 107 3.40 -12.22 3.57
C ILE A 107 1.91 -12.00 3.88
N ALA A 108 1.39 -10.77 3.72
CA ALA A 108 -0.02 -10.49 3.98
C ALA A 108 -0.94 -11.23 3.00
N ILE A 109 -0.60 -11.24 1.70
CA ILE A 109 -1.32 -12.02 0.68
C ILE A 109 -1.29 -13.51 1.02
N PHE A 110 -0.11 -14.04 1.36
CA PHE A 110 0.03 -15.44 1.76
C PHE A 110 -0.84 -15.78 2.96
N ASP A 111 -0.79 -14.98 4.02
CA ASP A 111 -1.56 -15.24 5.23
C ASP A 111 -3.08 -15.15 4.96
N ALA A 112 -3.54 -14.23 4.12
CA ALA A 112 -4.94 -14.15 3.70
C ALA A 112 -5.40 -15.42 2.97
N VAL A 113 -4.63 -15.88 1.98
CA VAL A 113 -4.92 -17.12 1.24
C VAL A 113 -4.85 -18.35 2.16
N ASN A 114 -3.85 -18.38 3.03
CA ASN A 114 -3.64 -19.48 3.97
C ASN A 114 -4.71 -19.53 5.07
N ALA A 115 -5.25 -18.39 5.49
CA ALA A 115 -6.38 -18.35 6.42
C ALA A 115 -7.63 -19.00 5.82
N ILE A 116 -7.82 -18.95 4.50
CA ILE A 116 -8.96 -19.58 3.82
C ILE A 116 -8.68 -21.08 3.57
N ASN A 117 -7.52 -21.41 3.00
CA ASN A 117 -7.21 -22.79 2.63
C ASN A 117 -6.74 -23.67 3.82
N GLY A 118 -6.14 -23.06 4.84
CA GLY A 118 -5.60 -23.70 6.04
C GLY A 118 -4.50 -24.74 5.81
N ARG A 119 -3.69 -24.61 4.75
CA ARG A 119 -2.72 -25.63 4.33
C ARG A 119 -1.35 -25.50 4.97
N PHE A 120 -0.96 -24.31 5.41
CA PHE A 120 0.37 -23.99 5.91
C PHE A 120 0.29 -23.28 7.27
N GLN A 121 1.44 -23.14 7.92
CA GLN A 121 1.56 -22.30 9.11
C GLN A 121 1.55 -20.82 8.71
N SER A 122 0.72 -20.02 9.38
CA SER A 122 0.68 -18.57 9.18
C SER A 122 1.94 -17.90 9.72
N TYR A 123 2.43 -16.87 9.01
CA TYR A 123 3.55 -16.05 9.48
C TYR A 123 3.15 -15.07 10.59
N THR A 124 1.94 -14.53 10.53
CA THR A 124 1.43 -13.53 11.49
C THR A 124 0.49 -14.13 12.54
N GLY A 125 0.17 -15.43 12.43
CA GLY A 125 -0.80 -16.09 13.31
C GLY A 125 -2.26 -15.78 12.94
N LEU A 126 -2.51 -15.37 11.69
CA LEU A 126 -3.86 -15.11 11.20
C LEU A 126 -4.70 -16.39 11.29
N ARG A 127 -5.85 -16.29 11.96
CA ARG A 127 -6.71 -17.44 12.23
C ARG A 127 -7.39 -17.92 10.95
N LYS A 128 -7.57 -19.24 10.85
CA LYS A 128 -8.36 -19.86 9.79
C LYS A 128 -9.79 -19.30 9.77
N VAL A 129 -10.28 -18.98 8.59
CA VAL A 129 -11.63 -18.49 8.33
C VAL A 129 -12.47 -19.54 7.61
N ARG A 130 -13.74 -19.21 7.37
CA ARG A 130 -14.70 -20.06 6.66
C ARG A 130 -14.35 -20.13 5.17
N ALA A 131 -14.49 -21.31 4.57
CA ALA A 131 -14.01 -21.62 3.22
C ALA A 131 -14.84 -20.95 2.10
N ASP A 132 -16.01 -20.42 2.42
CA ASP A 132 -16.88 -19.62 1.56
C ASP A 132 -16.42 -18.15 1.44
N THR A 133 -15.36 -17.75 2.15
CA THR A 133 -14.74 -16.42 2.00
C THR A 133 -14.15 -16.28 0.60
N SER A 134 -14.47 -15.19 -0.11
CA SER A 134 -13.87 -14.91 -1.42
C SER A 134 -12.36 -14.71 -1.29
N MET A 135 -11.61 -15.60 -1.95
CA MET A 135 -10.15 -15.56 -1.94
C MET A 135 -9.62 -14.38 -2.74
N GLU A 136 -10.29 -14.02 -3.85
CA GLU A 136 -9.95 -12.83 -4.64
C GLU A 136 -10.07 -11.55 -3.81
N CYS A 137 -11.20 -11.33 -3.13
CA CYS A 137 -11.37 -10.15 -2.29
C CYS A 137 -10.37 -10.11 -1.13
N ALA A 138 -10.04 -11.27 -0.53
CA ALA A 138 -9.05 -11.35 0.55
C ALA A 138 -7.63 -11.01 0.08
N ILE A 139 -7.23 -11.48 -1.12
CA ILE A 139 -5.95 -11.11 -1.74
C ILE A 139 -5.90 -9.60 -1.98
N ALA A 140 -6.95 -9.04 -2.59
CA ALA A 140 -6.99 -7.63 -2.94
C ALA A 140 -6.94 -6.71 -1.72
N GLN A 141 -7.74 -7.01 -0.70
CA GLN A 141 -7.76 -6.24 0.54
C GLN A 141 -6.40 -6.28 1.26
N ALA A 142 -5.80 -7.46 1.41
CA ALA A 142 -4.52 -7.61 2.09
C ALA A 142 -3.38 -6.87 1.37
N ALA A 143 -3.37 -6.91 0.03
CA ALA A 143 -2.41 -6.18 -0.77
C ALA A 143 -2.61 -4.66 -0.66
N CYS A 144 -3.84 -4.17 -0.81
CA CYS A 144 -4.17 -2.75 -0.74
C CYS A 144 -3.78 -2.15 0.63
N GLU A 145 -4.16 -2.79 1.74
CA GLU A 145 -3.87 -2.27 3.08
C GLU A 145 -2.36 -2.22 3.39
N THR A 146 -1.61 -3.24 2.94
CA THR A 146 -0.16 -3.23 3.14
C THR A 146 0.53 -2.20 2.24
N LEU A 147 0.10 -2.05 1.00
CA LEU A 147 0.62 -1.04 0.08
C LEU A 147 0.31 0.38 0.58
N ASP A 148 -0.90 0.64 1.07
CA ASP A 148 -1.29 1.91 1.71
C ASP A 148 -0.37 2.25 2.89
N ALA A 149 -0.06 1.27 3.73
CA ALA A 149 0.81 1.47 4.88
C ALA A 149 2.28 1.71 4.49
N LEU A 150 2.73 1.13 3.38
CA LEU A 150 4.12 1.20 2.92
C LEU A 150 4.39 2.42 2.03
N PHE A 151 3.42 2.84 1.22
CA PHE A 151 3.49 3.92 0.25
C PHE A 151 2.29 4.88 0.39
N PRO A 152 2.11 5.55 1.55
CA PRO A 152 0.90 6.32 1.82
C PRO A 152 0.66 7.46 0.83
N SER A 153 1.69 8.00 0.20
CA SER A 153 1.54 9.01 -0.85
C SER A 153 0.89 8.50 -2.15
N GLN A 154 0.80 7.18 -2.31
CA GLN A 154 0.21 6.49 -3.46
C GLN A 154 -1.18 5.90 -3.16
N LYS A 155 -1.71 6.09 -1.94
CA LYS A 155 -2.98 5.50 -1.46
C LYS A 155 -4.15 5.60 -2.45
N THR A 156 -4.34 6.77 -3.08
CA THR A 156 -5.45 6.97 -4.03
C THR A 156 -5.39 5.99 -5.22
N ILE A 157 -4.18 5.59 -5.65
CA ILE A 157 -4.00 4.60 -6.72
C ILE A 157 -4.47 3.23 -6.22
N PHE A 158 -4.06 2.82 -5.02
CA PHE A 158 -4.42 1.52 -4.46
C PHE A 158 -5.91 1.40 -4.16
N ASP A 159 -6.51 2.45 -3.60
CA ASP A 159 -7.97 2.54 -3.37
C ASP A 159 -8.75 2.36 -4.69
N GLN A 160 -8.25 2.94 -5.79
CA GLN A 160 -8.87 2.84 -7.10
C GLN A 160 -8.73 1.42 -7.70
N GLU A 161 -7.55 0.81 -7.62
CA GLU A 161 -7.34 -0.58 -8.09
C GLU A 161 -8.20 -1.56 -7.28
N LEU A 162 -8.28 -1.39 -5.94
CA LEU A 162 -9.17 -2.19 -5.08
C LEU A 162 -10.64 -2.02 -5.48
N ALA A 163 -11.11 -0.78 -5.68
CA ALA A 163 -12.49 -0.53 -6.06
C ALA A 163 -12.85 -1.14 -7.43
N ASN A 164 -11.93 -1.05 -8.39
CA ASN A 164 -12.10 -1.66 -9.71
C ASN A 164 -12.19 -3.19 -9.59
N GLU A 165 -11.31 -3.80 -8.81
CA GLU A 165 -11.26 -5.25 -8.65
C GLU A 165 -12.47 -5.81 -7.92
N LEU A 166 -12.87 -5.17 -6.81
CA LEU A 166 -14.06 -5.58 -6.05
C LEU A 166 -15.32 -5.51 -6.92
N SER A 167 -15.45 -4.44 -7.72
CA SER A 167 -16.56 -4.30 -8.67
C SER A 167 -16.59 -5.44 -9.71
N GLN A 168 -15.43 -5.84 -10.24
CA GLN A 168 -15.35 -6.97 -11.17
C GLN A 168 -15.70 -8.30 -10.49
N THR A 169 -15.20 -8.55 -9.27
CA THR A 169 -15.48 -9.80 -8.56
C THR A 169 -16.95 -9.95 -8.18
N LEU A 170 -17.61 -8.87 -7.77
CA LEU A 170 -19.03 -8.86 -7.45
C LEU A 170 -19.90 -9.08 -8.68
N ASN A 171 -19.50 -8.57 -9.85
CA ASN A 171 -20.22 -8.79 -11.10
C ASN A 171 -20.07 -10.22 -11.65
N ASN A 172 -19.03 -10.96 -11.22
CA ASN A 172 -18.73 -12.31 -11.69
C ASN A 172 -19.29 -13.41 -10.76
N HIS A 173 -19.84 -13.05 -9.59
CA HIS A 173 -20.49 -13.96 -8.64
C HIS A 173 -22.00 -13.63 -8.53
N PRO A 174 -22.91 -14.45 -9.11
CA PRO A 174 -24.36 -14.29 -8.94
C PRO A 174 -24.85 -14.68 -7.53
#